data_AF-A0A2T4J5M5-F1
#
_entry.id   AF-A0A2T4J5M5-F1
#
_cell.length_a   1.000
_cell.length_b   1.000
_cell.length_c   1.000
_cell.angle_alpha   90.00
_cell.angle_beta   90.00
_cell.angle_gamma   90.00
#
_symmetry.space_group_name_H-M   'P 1'
#
loop_
_entity.id
_entity.type
_entity.pdbx_description
1 polymer ?
#
loop_
_entity_poly.entity_id
_entity_poly.type
_entity_poly.pdbx_seq_one_letter_code
_entity_poly.pdbx_strand_id
1 'polypeptide(L)'
;TVEIDDGLRPIQTVKSSIIGFIGTAPEADAAAFPLDTPVLVTGPRMAAGLGAAGTLKDAFTAAYAQGVSVAIVVRVAEGAD
;
A
#
# COMPACT_ATOMS: atom_id res chain seq x y z
N THR A 1 29.66 14.81 32.07
CA THR A 1 28.21 14.79 32.38
C THR A 1 27.50 14.29 31.16
N VAL A 2 26.86 13.14 31.24
CA VAL A 2 26.05 12.60 30.14
C VAL A 2 24.64 13.10 30.37
N GLU A 3 24.19 14.04 29.53
CA GLU A 3 22.78 14.42 29.45
C GLU A 3 22.08 13.46 28.49
N ILE A 4 20.95 12.90 28.95
CA ILE A 4 20.04 12.13 28.11
C ILE A 4 18.77 12.95 27.97
N ASP A 5 18.62 13.58 26.80
CA ASP A 5 17.43 14.28 26.34
C ASP A 5 16.51 13.26 25.65
N ASP A 6 15.82 12.42 26.43
CA ASP A 6 14.73 11.60 25.91
C ASP A 6 13.49 12.51 25.81
N GLY A 7 13.49 13.34 24.76
CA GLY A 7 12.44 14.31 24.49
C GLY A 7 11.08 13.63 24.42
N LEU A 8 10.04 14.29 24.97
CA LEU A 8 8.66 13.82 24.93
C LEU A 8 8.29 13.41 23.50
N ARG A 9 8.13 12.10 23.23
CA ARG A 9 7.58 11.65 21.94
C ARG A 9 6.22 12.32 21.78
N PRO A 10 6.03 13.18 20.77
CA PRO A 10 4.75 13.87 20.57
C PRO A 10 3.64 12.83 20.42
N ILE A 11 2.49 13.06 21.04
CA ILE A 11 1.32 12.19 20.88
C ILE A 11 0.92 12.25 19.41
N GLN A 12 1.09 11.13 18.70
CA GLN A 12 0.66 10.99 17.32
C GLN A 12 -0.72 10.36 17.29
N THR A 13 -1.67 11.00 16.61
CA THR A 13 -2.97 10.40 16.30
C THR A 13 -2.74 9.25 15.31
N VAL A 14 -2.93 8.02 15.77
CA VAL A 14 -2.91 6.85 14.88
C VAL A 14 -4.09 6.91 13.93
N LYS A 15 -3.82 6.72 12.63
CA LYS A 15 -4.91 6.51 11.66
C LYS A 15 -5.52 5.13 11.93
N SER A 16 -6.70 5.09 12.51
CA SER A 16 -7.45 3.86 12.78
C SER A 16 -8.16 3.27 11.55
N SER A 17 -8.25 4.04 10.46
CA SER A 17 -8.89 3.61 9.20
C SER A 17 -7.84 3.38 8.10
N ILE A 18 -7.40 2.13 7.95
CA ILE A 18 -6.52 1.69 6.85
C ILE A 18 -7.33 0.75 5.95
N ILE A 19 -7.23 0.95 4.64
CA ILE A 19 -7.92 0.13 3.63
C ILE A 19 -6.95 -0.92 3.11
N GLY A 20 -7.41 -2.17 3.01
CA GLY A 20 -6.69 -3.27 2.39
C GLY A 20 -7.34 -3.69 1.07
N PHE A 21 -6.56 -3.80 0.01
CA PHE A 21 -6.97 -4.32 -1.29
C PHE A 21 -6.33 -5.67 -1.55
N ILE A 22 -7.11 -6.62 -2.05
CA ILE A 22 -6.65 -7.94 -2.50
C ILE A 22 -7.07 -8.08 -3.96
N GLY A 23 -6.13 -8.39 -4.85
CA GLY A 23 -6.44 -8.46 -6.27
C GLY A 23 -5.25 -8.90 -7.12
N THR A 24 -5.48 -8.97 -8.42
CA THR A 24 -4.50 -9.43 -9.40
C THR A 24 -3.74 -8.24 -9.98
N ALA A 25 -2.45 -8.45 -10.27
CA ALA A 25 -1.59 -7.47 -10.92
C ALA A 25 -0.44 -8.20 -11.64
N PRO A 26 -0.68 -8.82 -12.81
CA PRO A 26 0.29 -9.69 -13.47
C PRO A 26 1.57 -8.94 -13.89
N GLU A 27 1.45 -7.67 -14.27
CA GLU A 27 2.55 -6.81 -14.69
C GLU A 27 3.32 -6.14 -13.55
N ALA A 28 2.88 -6.32 -12.30
CA ALA A 28 3.57 -5.70 -11.17
C ALA A 28 4.99 -6.27 -11.02
N ASP A 29 5.94 -5.43 -10.61
CA ASP A 29 7.29 -5.87 -10.26
C ASP A 29 7.22 -6.82 -9.05
N ALA A 30 7.64 -8.07 -9.23
CA ALA A 30 7.60 -9.09 -8.19
C ALA A 30 8.54 -8.79 -7.01
N ALA A 31 9.57 -7.96 -7.19
CA ALA A 31 10.43 -7.52 -6.10
C ALA A 31 9.76 -6.45 -5.22
N ALA A 32 8.99 -5.54 -5.85
CA ALA A 32 8.26 -4.50 -5.15
C ALA A 32 6.91 -4.98 -4.58
N PHE A 33 6.26 -5.91 -5.29
CA PHE A 33 4.95 -6.48 -4.97
C PHE A 33 5.01 -8.01 -5.04
N PRO A 34 5.55 -8.67 -3.99
CA PRO A 34 5.60 -10.11 -3.92
C PRO A 34 4.20 -10.73 -3.86
N LEU A 35 4.08 -11.96 -4.35
CA LEU A 35 2.82 -12.70 -4.27
C LEU A 35 2.43 -12.95 -2.81
N ASP A 36 1.13 -12.88 -2.51
CA ASP A 36 0.51 -13.17 -1.23
C ASP A 36 1.13 -12.44 -0.02
N THR A 37 1.81 -11.31 -0.29
CA THR A 37 2.51 -10.53 0.73
C THR A 37 1.89 -9.14 0.80
N PRO A 38 1.50 -8.66 2.02
CA PRO A 38 0.97 -7.32 2.17
C PRO A 38 2.06 -6.27 2.02
N VAL A 39 1.85 -5.32 1.10
CA VAL A 39 2.74 -4.19 0.85
C VAL A 39 2.03 -2.88 1.15
N LEU A 40 2.68 -1.98 1.87
CA LEU A 40 2.17 -0.65 2.15
C LEU A 40 2.35 0.26 0.93
N VAL A 41 1.25 0.79 0.42
CA VAL A 41 1.24 1.75 -0.69
C VAL A 41 0.85 3.13 -0.17
N THR A 42 1.75 4.10 -0.32
CA THR A 42 1.61 5.46 0.25
C THR A 42 1.29 6.55 -0.77
N GLY A 43 0.94 6.16 -2.01
CA GLY A 43 0.53 7.11 -3.03
C GLY A 43 0.55 6.56 -4.46
N PRO A 44 0.13 7.37 -5.45
CA PRO A 44 -0.09 6.93 -6.83
C PRO A 44 1.21 6.57 -7.57
N ARG A 45 2.35 7.16 -7.17
CA ARG A 45 3.66 6.83 -7.75
C ARG A 45 4.09 5.39 -7.43
N MET A 46 3.84 4.96 -6.21
CA MET A 46 4.13 3.58 -5.79
C MET A 46 3.10 2.62 -6.40
N ALA A 47 1.82 3.03 -6.42
CA ALA A 47 0.76 2.26 -7.08
C ALA A 47 0.97 2.08 -8.60
N ALA A 48 1.71 2.98 -9.26
CA ALA A 48 2.07 2.82 -10.67
C ALA A 48 2.91 1.54 -10.93
N GLY A 49 3.65 1.07 -9.92
CA GLY A 49 4.41 -0.19 -9.99
C GLY A 49 3.55 -1.45 -9.99
N LEU A 50 2.22 -1.34 -9.79
CA LEU A 50 1.28 -2.45 -9.92
C LEU A 50 1.01 -2.85 -11.39
N GLY A 51 1.53 -2.10 -12.37
CA GLY A 51 1.28 -2.36 -13.79
C GLY A 51 -0.09 -1.84 -14.26
N ALA A 52 -0.39 -1.98 -15.55
CA ALA A 52 -1.68 -1.55 -16.12
C ALA A 52 -2.70 -2.69 -16.14
N ALA A 53 -2.24 -3.94 -16.22
CA ALA A 53 -3.09 -5.11 -16.17
C ALA A 53 -3.49 -5.50 -14.72
N GLY A 54 -4.65 -6.16 -14.59
CA GLY A 54 -5.21 -6.60 -13.31
C GLY A 54 -6.20 -5.61 -12.69
N THR A 55 -6.49 -5.77 -11.40
CA THR A 55 -7.53 -5.00 -10.71
C THR A 55 -6.99 -4.05 -9.64
N LEU A 56 -5.76 -4.27 -9.17
CA LEU A 56 -5.21 -3.56 -8.01
C LEU A 56 -4.94 -2.07 -8.24
N LYS A 57 -4.39 -1.70 -9.39
CA LYS A 57 -4.09 -0.29 -9.70
C LYS A 57 -5.37 0.53 -9.79
N ASP A 58 -6.41 -0.01 -10.42
CA ASP A 58 -7.69 0.66 -10.61
C ASP A 58 -8.41 0.82 -9.27
N ALA A 59 -8.42 -0.22 -8.43
CA ALA A 59 -8.97 -0.16 -7.08
C ALA A 59 -8.27 0.92 -6.22
N PHE A 60 -6.94 0.95 -6.23
CA PHE A 60 -6.18 1.97 -5.50
C PHE A 60 -6.47 3.38 -6.06
N THR A 61 -6.50 3.54 -7.39
CA THR A 61 -6.74 4.84 -8.03
C THR A 61 -8.14 5.38 -7.72
N ALA A 62 -9.15 4.51 -7.74
CA ALA A 62 -10.52 4.87 -7.37
C ALA A 62 -10.61 5.32 -5.90
N ALA A 63 -9.96 4.60 -4.99
CA ALA A 63 -9.89 4.98 -3.58
C ALA A 63 -9.10 6.26 -3.36
N TYR A 64 -8.01 6.46 -4.10
CA TYR A 64 -7.20 7.67 -4.05
C TYR A 64 -8.00 8.90 -4.48
N ALA A 65 -8.84 8.77 -5.50
CA ALA A 65 -9.78 9.83 -5.91
C ALA A 65 -10.80 10.20 -4.82
N GLN A 66 -11.05 9.31 -3.86
CA GLN A 66 -11.92 9.55 -2.69
C GLN A 66 -11.16 10.08 -1.46
N GLY A 67 -9.87 10.39 -1.58
CA GLY A 67 -9.05 10.96 -0.51
C GLY A 67 -8.25 9.95 0.31
N VAL A 68 -8.21 8.67 -0.11
CA VAL A 68 -7.38 7.65 0.51
C VAL A 68 -5.92 7.86 0.08
N SER A 69 -5.04 8.15 1.03
CA SER A 69 -3.60 8.39 0.76
C SER A 69 -2.73 7.16 1.00
N VAL A 70 -3.19 6.23 1.83
CA VAL A 70 -2.42 5.06 2.27
C VAL A 70 -3.34 3.84 2.25
N ALA A 71 -2.87 2.76 1.65
CA ALA A 71 -3.56 1.48 1.62
C ALA A 71 -2.56 0.33 1.69
N ILE A 72 -3.01 -0.84 2.16
CA ILE A 72 -2.26 -2.09 2.03
C ILE A 72 -2.76 -2.81 0.78
N VAL A 73 -1.85 -3.31 -0.02
CA VAL A 73 -2.15 -4.08 -1.22
C VAL A 73 -1.56 -5.48 -1.09
N VAL A 74 -2.36 -6.50 -1.38
CA VAL A 74 -1.95 -7.89 -1.47
C VAL A 74 -2.15 -8.35 -2.91
N ARG A 75 -1.06 -8.65 -3.61
CA ARG A 75 -1.08 -9.23 -4.95
C ARG A 75 -1.33 -10.72 -4.87
N VAL A 76 -2.38 -11.20 -5.52
CA VAL A 76 -2.64 -12.64 -5.72
C VAL A 76 -2.37 -13.06 -7.16
N ALA A 77 -2.16 -14.36 -7.36
CA ALA A 77 -2.02 -14.93 -8.69
C ALA A 77 -3.32 -14.75 -9.49
N GLU A 78 -3.19 -14.59 -10.80
CA GLU A 78 -4.35 -14.63 -11.69
C GLU A 78 -4.92 -16.04 -11.70
N GLY A 79 -6.22 -16.17 -11.45
CA GLY A 79 -6.91 -17.45 -11.51
C GLY A 79 -7.02 -17.93 -12.95
N ALA A 80 -6.90 -19.24 -13.16
CA ALA A 80 -7.35 -19.85 -14.41
C ALA A 80 -8.88 -19.94 -14.35
N ASP A 81 -9.56 -18.95 -14.92
CA ASP A 81 -10.99 -19.05 -15.22
C ASP A 81 -11.23 -20.02 -16.40
#